data_AF-A0A821IDJ4-F1
#
_entry.id   AF-A0A821IDJ4-F1
#
_cell.length_a   1.000
_cell.length_b   1.000
_cell.length_c   1.000
_cell.angle_alpha   90.00
_cell.angle_beta   90.00
_cell.angle_gamma   90.00
#
_symmetry.space_group_name_H-M   'P 1'
#
loop_
_entity.id
_entity.type
_entity.pdbx_description
1 polymer ?
#
loop_
_entity_poly.entity_id
_entity_poly.type
_entity_poly.pdbx_seq_one_letter_code
_entity_poly.pdbx_strand_id
1 'polypeptide(L)'
;ALQECHNALCSCDKIDQCVSIYRRCQLKHMVYHSLLYRRRGSSVSYFVQYSKGHDDNLFGKIDLFFKCNNKNFALIHNHRLKYLFTDYFLSSNYHDIFLKALNVYFYVLHHTSTLTDVVTVDNISNMCVVFTFNDSLVVTPLSSSYEHD
;
A
#
# COMPACT_ATOMS: atom_id res chain seq x y z
N ALA A 1 -16.35 1.78 5.91
CA ALA A 1 -14.96 1.56 6.38
C ALA A 1 -14.67 2.12 7.77
N LEU A 2 -14.54 3.45 7.97
CA LEU A 2 -14.19 4.02 9.30
C LEU A 2 -15.22 3.68 10.39
N GLN A 3 -16.51 3.87 10.10
CA GLN A 3 -17.59 3.51 11.02
C GLN A 3 -17.64 2.02 11.33
N GLU A 4 -17.43 1.16 10.33
CA GLU A 4 -17.41 -0.29 10.53
C GLU A 4 -16.23 -0.73 11.39
N CYS A 5 -15.03 -0.17 11.16
CA CYS A 5 -13.87 -0.42 11.99
C CYS A 5 -14.10 0.07 13.43
N HIS A 6 -14.69 1.24 13.60
CA HIS A 6 -15.08 1.76 14.90
C HIS A 6 -16.05 0.82 15.61
N ASN A 7 -17.13 0.41 14.96
CA ASN A 7 -18.13 -0.49 15.55
C ASN A 7 -17.55 -1.88 15.90
N ALA A 8 -16.52 -2.33 15.19
CA ALA A 8 -15.83 -3.58 15.49
C ALA A 8 -14.87 -3.48 16.69
N LEU A 9 -14.39 -2.28 17.02
CA LEU A 9 -13.35 -2.06 18.03
C LEU A 9 -13.81 -1.27 19.27
N CYS A 10 -14.92 -0.56 19.15
CA CYS A 10 -15.57 0.23 20.19
C CYS A 10 -17.07 -0.05 20.20
N SER A 11 -17.65 -0.18 21.39
CA SER A 11 -19.09 -0.31 21.60
C SER A 11 -19.76 1.05 21.86
N CYS A 12 -19.05 2.14 21.59
CA CYS A 12 -19.52 3.50 21.80
C CYS A 12 -20.23 4.04 20.55
N ASP A 13 -21.11 5.03 20.71
CA ASP A 13 -21.86 5.62 19.58
C ASP A 13 -21.18 6.86 18.97
N LYS A 14 -20.12 7.37 19.61
CA LYS A 14 -19.50 8.67 19.28
C LYS A 14 -18.16 8.50 18.57
N ILE A 15 -18.21 8.22 17.27
CA ILE A 15 -17.02 8.01 16.43
C ILE A 15 -16.01 9.15 16.52
N ASP A 16 -16.48 10.41 16.52
CA ASP A 16 -15.61 11.60 16.55
C ASP A 16 -14.77 11.72 17.84
N GLN A 17 -15.20 11.06 18.92
CA GLN A 17 -14.47 11.04 20.19
C GLN A 17 -13.45 9.91 20.25
N CYS A 18 -13.63 8.88 19.42
CA CYS A 18 -12.83 7.66 19.46
C CYS A 18 -11.84 7.56 18.32
N VAL A 19 -12.06 8.31 17.24
CA VAL A 19 -11.22 8.32 16.05
C VAL A 19 -10.45 9.62 15.95
N SER A 20 -9.13 9.51 15.80
CA SER A 20 -8.26 10.66 15.50
C SER A 20 -7.50 10.40 14.21
N ILE A 21 -7.72 11.24 13.20
CA ILE A 21 -7.09 11.12 11.88
C ILE A 21 -5.76 11.89 11.87
N TYR A 22 -4.74 11.34 11.22
CA TYR A 22 -3.46 11.99 11.05
C TYR A 22 -2.90 11.84 9.64
N ARG A 23 -2.06 12.81 9.25
CA ARG A 23 -1.56 12.94 7.86
C ARG A 23 -0.27 12.17 7.58
N ARG A 24 0.48 11.82 8.62
CA ARG A 24 1.78 11.14 8.53
C ARG A 24 1.92 10.12 9.64
N CYS A 25 2.45 8.96 9.32
CA CYS A 25 2.75 7.91 10.29
C CYS A 25 4.25 7.59 10.23
N GLN A 26 4.91 7.50 11.38
CA GLN A 26 6.28 6.98 11.44
C GLN A 26 6.22 5.48 11.74
N LEU A 27 6.83 4.67 10.89
CA LEU A 27 6.91 3.22 11.02
C LEU A 27 8.31 2.76 10.60
N LYS A 28 8.99 1.98 11.46
CA LYS A 28 10.36 1.48 11.21
C LYS A 28 11.33 2.59 10.76
N HIS A 29 11.30 3.74 11.44
CA HIS A 29 12.08 4.96 11.10
C HIS A 29 11.74 5.65 9.78
N MET A 30 10.77 5.15 9.02
CA MET A 30 10.30 5.76 7.78
C MET A 30 9.01 6.55 7.99
N VAL A 31 8.82 7.61 7.21
CA VAL A 31 7.62 8.46 7.27
C VAL A 31 6.69 8.14 6.11
N TYR A 32 5.54 7.58 6.44
CA TYR A 32 4.46 7.31 5.50
C TYR A 32 3.50 8.48 5.47
N HIS A 33 2.94 8.76 4.30
CA HIS A 33 2.01 9.86 4.10
C HIS A 33 0.65 9.33 3.70
N SER A 34 -0.41 9.99 4.18
CA SER A 34 -1.75 9.77 3.66
C SER A 34 -2.05 10.68 2.48
N LEU A 35 -3.03 10.34 1.64
CA LEU A 35 -3.50 11.20 0.55
C LEU A 35 -4.06 12.56 1.05
N LEU A 36 -4.45 12.66 2.32
CA LEU A 36 -4.80 13.94 2.96
C LEU A 36 -3.61 14.90 3.12
N TYR A 37 -2.39 14.43 2.88
CA TYR A 37 -1.19 15.26 2.94
C TYR A 37 -1.10 16.18 1.71
N ARG A 38 -1.41 17.47 1.92
CA ARG A 38 -1.46 18.49 0.86
C ARG A 38 -0.15 18.75 0.11
N ARG A 39 1.00 18.28 0.61
CA ARG A 39 2.31 18.55 -0.01
C ARG A 39 2.70 17.38 -0.93
N ARG A 40 2.65 17.66 -2.25
CA ARG A 40 3.04 16.85 -3.42
C ARG A 40 2.31 15.51 -3.57
N GLY A 41 1.49 15.41 -4.63
CA GLY A 41 0.81 14.17 -5.06
C GLY A 41 1.73 13.13 -5.73
N SER A 42 3.05 13.35 -5.72
CA SER A 42 4.06 12.49 -6.36
C SER A 42 4.98 11.77 -5.35
N SER A 43 4.59 11.70 -4.07
CA SER A 43 5.36 10.95 -3.07
C SER A 43 5.17 9.45 -3.25
N VAL A 44 6.27 8.69 -3.25
CA VAL A 44 6.24 7.22 -3.24
C VAL A 44 5.66 6.67 -1.93
N SER A 45 5.67 7.46 -0.86
CA SER A 45 5.18 7.09 0.47
C SER A 45 3.67 6.86 0.59
N TYR A 46 2.89 7.13 -0.47
CA TYR A 46 1.45 6.87 -0.47
C TYR A 46 1.13 5.42 -0.81
N PHE A 47 1.98 4.77 -1.62
CA PHE A 47 1.80 3.37 -1.98
C PHE A 47 2.57 2.47 -1.04
N VAL A 48 1.93 1.38 -0.61
CA VAL A 48 2.51 0.44 0.33
C VAL A 48 2.19 -0.99 -0.03
N GLN A 49 3.08 -1.87 0.41
CA GLN A 49 2.84 -3.29 0.55
C GLN A 49 2.35 -3.56 1.98
N TYR A 50 1.36 -4.42 2.12
CA TYR A 50 0.78 -4.77 3.41
C TYR A 50 0.22 -6.20 3.43
N SER A 51 -0.03 -6.71 4.63
CA SER A 51 -0.69 -8.00 4.83
C SER A 51 -2.07 -7.86 5.48
N LYS A 52 -2.98 -8.75 5.10
CA LYS A 52 -4.32 -8.85 5.69
C LYS A 52 -4.67 -10.32 5.93
N GLY A 53 -4.39 -10.82 7.12
CA GLY A 53 -4.56 -12.23 7.44
C GLY A 53 -3.42 -13.07 6.84
N HIS A 54 -3.74 -13.99 5.93
CA HIS A 54 -2.77 -14.90 5.28
C HIS A 54 -2.24 -14.38 3.93
N ASP A 55 -2.72 -13.23 3.44
CA ASP A 55 -2.29 -12.66 2.17
C ASP A 55 -1.08 -11.73 2.38
N ASP A 56 0.12 -12.20 2.03
CA ASP A 56 1.39 -11.51 2.33
C ASP A 56 1.83 -10.47 1.28
N ASN A 57 1.06 -10.22 0.22
CA ASN A 57 1.48 -9.36 -0.89
C ASN A 57 0.34 -8.48 -1.45
N LEU A 58 -0.37 -7.77 -0.57
CA LEU A 58 -1.35 -6.78 -1.00
C LEU A 58 -0.67 -5.43 -1.23
N PHE A 59 -1.18 -4.68 -2.21
CA PHE A 59 -0.65 -3.37 -2.59
C PHE A 59 -1.78 -2.34 -2.65
N GLY A 60 -1.51 -1.13 -2.18
CA GLY A 60 -2.51 -0.09 -2.21
C GLY A 60 -2.03 1.29 -1.81
N LYS A 61 -2.92 2.27 -1.97
CA LYS A 61 -2.67 3.67 -1.60
C LYS A 61 -3.27 3.98 -0.23
N ILE A 62 -2.48 4.58 0.66
CA ILE A 62 -2.94 5.04 1.97
C ILE A 62 -3.81 6.27 1.81
N ASP A 63 -5.12 6.11 1.99
CA ASP A 63 -6.05 7.23 1.98
C ASP A 63 -5.88 8.10 3.22
N LEU A 64 -5.90 7.47 4.39
CA LEU A 64 -5.69 8.13 5.68
C LEU A 64 -5.13 7.16 6.72
N PHE A 65 -4.46 7.75 7.70
CA PHE A 65 -4.16 7.08 8.95
C PHE A 65 -5.08 7.55 10.04
N PHE A 66 -5.44 6.66 10.96
CA PHE A 66 -6.29 7.00 12.08
C PHE A 66 -5.98 6.15 13.31
N LYS A 67 -6.25 6.71 14.48
CA LYS A 67 -6.16 6.04 15.76
C LYS A 67 -7.57 5.75 16.25
N CYS A 68 -7.84 4.53 16.67
CA CYS A 68 -9.09 4.12 17.30
C CYS A 68 -8.78 3.24 18.51
N ASN A 69 -9.33 3.59 19.69
CA ASN A 69 -9.14 2.85 20.94
C ASN A 69 -7.65 2.50 21.21
N ASN A 70 -6.78 3.51 21.18
CA ASN A 70 -5.33 3.40 21.36
C ASN A 70 -4.56 2.55 20.34
N LYS A 71 -5.20 2.05 19.29
CA LYS A 71 -4.54 1.34 18.19
C LYS A 71 -4.48 2.21 16.93
N ASN A 72 -3.42 2.02 16.15
CA ASN A 72 -3.18 2.77 14.92
C ASN A 72 -3.56 1.93 13.70
N PHE A 73 -4.28 2.55 12.77
CA PHE A 73 -4.79 1.92 11.57
C PHE A 73 -4.49 2.75 10.33
N ALA A 74 -4.46 2.08 9.19
CA ALA A 74 -4.42 2.67 7.87
C ALA A 74 -5.66 2.25 7.08
N LEU A 75 -6.27 3.22 6.41
CA LEU A 75 -7.27 3.00 5.39
C LEU A 75 -6.56 2.97 4.03
N ILE A 76 -6.65 1.86 3.30
CA ILE A 76 -5.87 1.61 2.09
C ILE A 76 -6.82 1.28 0.93
N HIS A 77 -6.69 2.00 -0.19
CA HIS A 77 -7.34 1.64 -1.45
C HIS A 77 -6.51 0.58 -2.16
N ASN A 78 -7.00 -0.65 -2.16
CA ASN A 78 -6.32 -1.84 -2.66
C ASN A 78 -6.35 -1.88 -4.19
N HIS A 79 -5.20 -2.22 -4.79
CA HIS A 79 -5.05 -2.53 -6.20
C HIS A 79 -4.72 -4.02 -6.36
N ARG A 80 -5.60 -4.77 -7.03
CA ARG A 80 -5.40 -6.20 -7.25
C ARG A 80 -4.19 -6.46 -8.13
N LEU A 81 -3.45 -7.52 -7.77
CA LEU A 81 -2.44 -8.11 -8.63
C LEU A 81 -3.11 -8.63 -9.91
N LYS A 82 -2.60 -8.21 -11.06
CA LYS A 82 -3.04 -8.64 -12.38
C LYS A 82 -2.21 -9.81 -12.87
N TYR A 83 -0.88 -9.68 -12.81
CA TYR A 83 0.10 -10.72 -13.16
C TYR A 83 1.52 -10.34 -12.70
N LEU A 84 2.48 -11.24 -12.89
CA LEU A 84 3.89 -11.01 -12.60
C LEU A 84 4.54 -10.17 -13.71
N PHE A 85 5.50 -9.30 -13.36
CA PHE A 85 6.10 -8.41 -14.36
C PHE A 85 6.85 -9.16 -15.47
N THR A 86 7.33 -10.37 -15.21
CA THR A 86 8.01 -11.19 -16.22
C THR A 86 7.13 -11.60 -17.39
N ASP A 87 5.81 -11.57 -17.20
CA ASP A 87 4.85 -11.97 -18.23
C ASP A 87 4.88 -11.02 -19.44
N TYR A 88 5.36 -9.78 -19.28
CA TYR A 88 5.63 -8.87 -20.40
C TYR A 88 6.74 -9.33 -21.33
N PHE A 89 7.65 -10.16 -20.82
CA PHE A 89 8.85 -10.56 -21.54
C PHE A 89 8.77 -12.00 -22.04
N LEU A 90 7.59 -12.64 -22.01
CA LEU A 90 7.40 -14.02 -22.47
C LEU A 90 7.92 -14.28 -23.88
N SER A 91 7.80 -13.29 -24.78
CA SER A 91 8.26 -13.39 -26.16
C SER A 91 9.71 -12.93 -26.36
N SER A 92 10.39 -12.48 -25.31
CA SER A 92 11.77 -12.00 -25.37
C SER A 92 12.76 -13.16 -25.28
N ASN A 93 13.84 -13.11 -26.06
CA ASN A 93 14.95 -14.07 -25.95
C ASN A 93 15.65 -14.04 -24.58
N TYR A 94 15.35 -13.03 -23.75
CA TYR A 94 15.89 -12.84 -22.40
C TYR A 94 14.93 -13.29 -21.29
N HIS A 95 13.77 -13.87 -21.62
CA HIS A 95 12.72 -14.23 -20.65
C HIS A 95 13.27 -15.05 -19.47
N ASP A 96 14.03 -16.11 -19.75
CA ASP A 96 14.55 -17.02 -18.72
C ASP A 96 15.56 -16.34 -17.77
N ILE A 97 16.31 -15.35 -18.27
CA ILE A 97 17.23 -14.54 -17.47
C ILE A 97 16.43 -13.61 -16.55
N PHE A 98 15.39 -12.99 -17.08
CA PHE A 98 14.53 -12.08 -16.33
C PHE A 98 13.65 -12.78 -15.30
N LEU A 99 13.25 -14.04 -15.55
CA LEU A 99 12.35 -14.80 -14.69
C LEU A 99 12.90 -14.95 -13.27
N LYS A 100 14.21 -15.14 -13.14
CA LYS A 100 14.89 -15.26 -11.84
C LYS A 100 15.17 -13.90 -11.17
N ALA A 101 15.37 -12.85 -11.94
CA ALA A 101 15.83 -11.55 -11.42
C ALA A 101 14.68 -10.59 -11.10
N LEU A 102 13.59 -10.57 -11.89
CA LEU A 102 12.56 -9.52 -11.82
C LEU A 102 11.34 -9.89 -10.99
N ASN A 103 10.99 -11.19 -10.90
CA ASN A 103 9.78 -11.64 -10.20
C ASN A 103 9.78 -11.39 -8.68
N VAL A 104 10.94 -11.10 -8.11
CA VAL A 104 11.08 -10.79 -6.68
C VAL A 104 10.75 -9.33 -6.38
N TYR A 105 10.83 -8.45 -7.39
CA TYR A 105 10.81 -7.00 -7.16
C TYR A 105 9.65 -6.28 -7.80
N PHE A 106 9.12 -6.77 -8.94
CA PHE A 106 8.10 -6.03 -9.71
C PHE A 106 6.79 -6.80 -9.86
N TYR A 107 5.69 -6.10 -9.59
CA TYR A 107 4.33 -6.64 -9.68
C TYR A 107 3.47 -5.76 -10.57
N VAL A 108 2.58 -6.38 -11.34
CA VAL A 108 1.65 -5.66 -12.22
C VAL A 108 0.28 -5.63 -11.58
N LEU A 109 -0.24 -4.42 -11.39
CA LEU A 109 -1.52 -4.17 -10.75
C LEU A 109 -2.57 -3.72 -11.75
N HIS A 110 -3.84 -3.90 -11.38
CA HIS A 110 -4.93 -3.19 -12.03
C HIS A 110 -4.87 -1.68 -11.69
N HIS A 111 -5.10 -0.83 -12.69
CA HIS A 111 -5.19 0.64 -12.49
C HIS A 111 -6.31 1.03 -11.54
N THR A 112 -7.44 0.34 -11.62
CA THR A 112 -8.61 0.64 -10.81
C THR A 112 -8.48 -0.02 -9.45
N SER A 113 -8.62 0.78 -8.39
CA SER A 113 -8.77 0.23 -7.05
C SER A 113 -10.10 -0.52 -6.97
N THR A 114 -10.08 -1.69 -6.36
CA THR A 114 -11.26 -2.56 -6.30
C THR A 114 -11.98 -2.50 -4.97
N LEU A 115 -11.24 -2.27 -3.88
CA LEU A 115 -11.71 -2.40 -2.50
C LEU A 115 -10.94 -1.44 -1.59
N THR A 116 -11.53 -1.14 -0.45
CA THR A 116 -10.86 -0.43 0.64
C THR A 116 -10.62 -1.37 1.81
N ASP A 117 -9.37 -1.44 2.25
CA ASP A 117 -8.95 -2.23 3.39
C ASP A 117 -8.67 -1.33 4.60
N VAL A 118 -8.98 -1.83 5.78
CA VAL A 118 -8.52 -1.27 7.05
C VAL A 118 -7.57 -2.28 7.67
N VAL A 119 -6.34 -1.85 7.92
CA VAL A 119 -5.30 -2.70 8.54
C VAL A 119 -4.64 -1.97 9.70
N THR A 120 -4.13 -2.73 10.66
CA THR A 120 -3.22 -2.19 11.68
C THR A 120 -1.97 -1.67 11.00
N VAL A 121 -1.43 -0.54 11.47
CA VAL A 121 -0.21 0.05 10.88
C VAL A 121 0.96 -0.94 10.89
N ASP A 122 1.03 -1.84 11.88
CA ASP A 122 2.07 -2.86 11.98
C ASP A 122 2.06 -3.87 10.82
N ASN A 123 0.94 -4.00 10.10
CA ASN A 123 0.83 -4.88 8.94
C ASN A 123 1.35 -4.23 7.64
N ILE A 124 1.75 -2.96 7.68
CA ILE A 124 2.41 -2.31 6.55
C ILE A 124 3.87 -2.78 6.55
N SER A 125 4.26 -3.48 5.49
CA SER A 125 5.60 -4.05 5.38
C SER A 125 6.58 -3.02 4.81
N ASN A 126 6.25 -2.44 3.64
CA ASN A 126 7.16 -1.61 2.84
C ASN A 126 6.44 -0.42 2.17
N MET A 127 7.20 0.64 1.89
CA MET A 127 6.82 1.64 0.88
C MET A 127 7.02 1.07 -0.51
N CYS A 128 6.28 1.58 -1.50
CA CYS A 128 6.44 1.13 -2.87
C CYS A 128 6.58 2.30 -3.85
N VAL A 129 7.39 2.09 -4.88
CA VAL A 129 7.43 2.93 -6.08
C VAL A 129 6.41 2.40 -7.07
N VAL A 130 5.70 3.31 -7.71
CA VAL A 130 4.70 2.98 -8.72
C VAL A 130 4.92 3.81 -9.97
N PHE A 131 4.92 3.14 -11.12
CA PHE A 131 5.04 3.77 -12.43
C PHE A 131 4.12 3.08 -13.45
N THR A 132 3.94 3.71 -14.60
CA THR A 132 3.15 3.16 -15.70
C THR A 132 4.06 2.60 -16.77
N PHE A 133 3.77 1.38 -17.23
CA PHE A 133 4.48 0.71 -18.32
C PHE A 133 3.49 -0.07 -19.17
N ASN A 134 3.49 0.15 -20.50
CA ASN A 134 2.57 -0.49 -21.45
C ASN A 134 1.10 -0.49 -20.98
N ASP A 135 0.58 0.69 -20.62
CA ASP A 135 -0.78 0.90 -20.11
C ASP A 135 -1.14 0.12 -18.84
N SER A 136 -0.15 -0.36 -18.10
CA SER A 136 -0.35 -1.04 -16.82
C SER A 136 0.37 -0.33 -15.69
N LEU A 137 -0.17 -0.53 -14.48
CA LEU A 137 0.42 -0.04 -13.25
C LEU A 137 1.43 -1.05 -12.74
N VAL A 138 2.69 -0.65 -12.59
CA VAL A 138 3.76 -1.49 -12.05
C VAL A 138 4.15 -0.96 -10.69
N VAL A 139 4.27 -1.86 -9.72
CA VAL A 139 4.68 -1.56 -8.35
C VAL A 139 5.94 -2.33 -7.98
N THR A 140 6.82 -1.70 -7.21
CA THR A 140 7.98 -2.35 -6.60
C THR A 140 8.15 -1.90 -5.15
N PRO A 141 8.30 -2.80 -4.17
CA PRO A 141 8.66 -2.44 -2.80
C PRO A 141 10.07 -1.85 -2.76
N LEU A 142 10.25 -0.77 -1.99
CA LEU A 142 11.56 -0.19 -1.73
C LEU A 142 12.37 -1.13 -0.82
N SER A 143 13.58 -1.50 -1.23
CA SER A 143 14.50 -2.31 -0.43
C SER A 143 15.20 -1.49 0.65
N SER A 144 15.38 -0.19 0.43
CA SER A 144 15.97 0.72 1.41
C SER A 144 15.44 2.14 1.31
N SER A 145 15.44 2.86 2.44
CA SER A 145 14.93 4.24 2.54
C SER A 145 15.76 5.29 1.81
N TYR A 146 16.95 4.91 1.31
CA TYR A 146 17.85 5.79 0.57
C TYR A 146 17.72 5.61 -0.94
N GLU A 147 16.91 4.66 -1.40
CA GLU A 147 16.51 4.52 -2.81
C GLU A 147 15.51 5.63 -3.13
N HIS A 148 16.06 6.82 -3.37
CA HIS A 148 15.32 8.00 -3.78
C HIS A 148 15.22 8.17 -5.31
N ASP A 149 15.78 7.23 -6.07
CA ASP A 149 15.90 7.31 -7.53
C ASP A 149 15.10 6.20 -8.22
#